data_AF-A0A4Y4CWL4-F1
#
_entry.id   AF-A0A4Y4CWL4-F1
#
_cell.length_a   1.000
_cell.length_b   1.000
_cell.length_c   1.000
_cell.angle_alpha   90.00
_cell.angle_beta   90.00
_cell.angle_gamma   90.00
#
_symmetry.space_group_name_H-M   'P 1'
#
loop_
_entity.id
_entity.type
_entity.pdbx_description
1 polymer ?
#
loop_
_entity_poly.entity_id
_entity_poly.type
_entity_poly.pdbx_seq_one_letter_code
_entity_poly.pdbx_strand_id
1 'polypeptide(L)'
;MRPRPHGGYNAAPQRPRNPTMLTLLFRLPRPLLKSAFIAAVLVVFALTMMPLPEMTQVVSSQDKFEHAIAFLVLMLLGAGGWPGRGGRIAVGLSAYGLLIEICQHTLTTNRFGDPWDWVADSVGVAIGWLLVRRAARGGVASA
;
A
#
# COMPACT_ATOMS: atom_id res chain seq x y z
N MET A 1 11.48 -62.99 -10.79
CA MET A 1 10.35 -62.20 -10.24
C MET A 1 10.92 -61.09 -9.37
N ARG A 2 10.89 -59.83 -9.80
CA ARG A 2 11.28 -58.68 -8.95
C ARG A 2 10.01 -58.10 -8.31
N PRO A 3 9.98 -57.83 -7.00
CA PRO A 3 8.82 -57.19 -6.39
C PRO A 3 8.71 -55.74 -6.85
N ARG A 4 7.47 -55.30 -7.15
CA ARG A 4 7.16 -53.89 -7.42
C ARG A 4 7.17 -53.13 -6.08
N PRO A 5 7.78 -51.94 -5.99
CA PRO A 5 7.61 -51.11 -4.81
C PRO A 5 6.20 -50.50 -4.86
N HIS A 6 5.38 -50.84 -3.88
CA HIS A 6 4.14 -50.13 -3.59
C HIS A 6 4.51 -48.72 -3.10
N GLY A 7 4.55 -47.76 -4.04
CA GLY A 7 4.66 -46.34 -3.75
C GLY A 7 3.42 -45.90 -2.97
N GLY A 8 3.60 -45.76 -1.65
CA GLY A 8 2.54 -45.34 -0.74
C GLY A 8 1.95 -44.00 -1.15
N TYR A 9 0.63 -43.93 -1.09
CA TYR A 9 -0.20 -42.73 -1.22
C TYR A 9 0.01 -41.78 -0.03
N ASN A 10 1.25 -41.34 0.21
CA ASN A 10 1.54 -40.22 1.09
C ASN A 10 1.21 -38.91 0.36
N ALA A 11 -0.05 -38.75 -0.05
CA ALA A 11 -0.60 -37.46 -0.40
C ALA A 11 -0.73 -36.68 0.90
N ALA A 12 0.29 -35.87 1.22
CA ALA A 12 0.21 -34.93 2.32
C ALA A 12 -1.09 -34.12 2.17
N PRO A 13 -1.91 -33.97 3.22
CA PRO A 13 -3.14 -33.22 3.13
C PRO A 13 -2.83 -31.79 2.67
N GLN A 14 -3.22 -31.46 1.44
CA GLN A 14 -3.14 -30.09 0.95
C GLN A 14 -4.15 -29.27 1.74
N ARG A 15 -3.70 -28.59 2.80
CA ARG A 15 -4.56 -27.66 3.54
C ARG A 15 -5.12 -26.65 2.53
N PRO A 16 -6.44 -26.50 2.41
CA PRO A 16 -7.02 -25.46 1.57
C PRO A 16 -6.49 -24.12 2.07
N ARG A 17 -5.64 -23.48 1.25
CA ARG A 17 -5.00 -22.23 1.63
C ARG A 17 -5.98 -21.12 1.28
N ASN A 18 -6.66 -20.61 2.30
CA ASN A 18 -7.55 -19.46 2.12
C ASN A 18 -6.73 -18.31 1.50
N PRO A 19 -7.08 -17.84 0.31
CA PRO A 19 -6.38 -16.70 -0.28
C PRO A 19 -6.55 -15.51 0.65
N THR A 20 -5.45 -14.85 1.01
CA THR A 20 -5.52 -13.62 1.79
C THR A 20 -6.23 -12.54 0.98
N MET A 21 -6.90 -11.59 1.63
CA MET A 21 -7.59 -10.48 0.94
C MET A 21 -6.65 -9.71 -0.01
N LEU A 22 -5.37 -9.55 0.35
CA LEU A 22 -4.34 -8.95 -0.54
C LEU A 22 -4.15 -9.74 -1.85
N THR A 23 -4.23 -11.08 -1.78
CA THR A 23 -4.10 -11.93 -2.96
C THR A 23 -5.30 -11.77 -3.89
N LEU A 24 -6.50 -11.54 -3.34
CA LEU A 24 -7.69 -11.23 -4.13
C LEU A 24 -7.58 -9.86 -4.81
N LEU A 25 -7.06 -8.84 -4.10
CA LEU A 25 -6.81 -7.52 -4.69
C LEU A 25 -5.86 -7.61 -5.90
N PHE A 26 -4.80 -8.40 -5.81
CA PHE A 26 -3.85 -8.59 -6.91
C PHE A 26 -4.35 -9.47 -8.06
N ARG A 27 -5.55 -10.05 -7.93
CA ARG A 27 -6.24 -10.74 -9.04
C ARG A 27 -7.07 -9.79 -9.90
N LEU A 28 -7.27 -8.54 -9.47
CA LEU A 28 -7.93 -7.53 -10.30
C LEU A 28 -7.14 -7.24 -11.58
N PRO A 29 -7.82 -6.84 -12.66
CA PRO A 29 -7.15 -6.50 -13.91
C PRO A 29 -6.14 -5.36 -13.68
N ARG A 30 -4.90 -5.57 -14.10
CA ARG A 30 -3.81 -4.59 -13.98
C ARG A 30 -4.16 -3.17 -14.46
N PRO A 31 -4.87 -2.94 -15.58
CA PRO A 31 -5.24 -1.58 -15.98
C PRO A 31 -6.12 -0.89 -14.94
N LEU A 32 -7.03 -1.63 -14.29
CA LEU A 32 -7.90 -1.08 -13.24
C LEU A 32 -7.10 -0.66 -12.00
N LEU A 33 -6.12 -1.47 -11.57
CA LEU A 33 -5.26 -1.11 -10.45
C LEU A 33 -4.40 0.12 -10.75
N LYS A 34 -3.92 0.25 -11.99
CA LYS A 34 -3.16 1.42 -12.42
C LYS A 34 -4.04 2.67 -12.50
N SER A 35 -5.23 2.57 -13.07
CA SER A 35 -6.16 3.71 -13.12
C SER A 35 -6.61 4.11 -11.71
N ALA A 36 -6.89 3.13 -10.84
CA ALA A 36 -7.21 3.39 -9.43
C ALA A 36 -6.04 4.04 -8.70
N PHE A 37 -4.80 3.61 -8.93
CA PHE A 37 -3.61 4.25 -8.37
C PHE A 37 -3.49 5.71 -8.81
N ILE A 38 -3.61 5.99 -10.12
CA ILE A 38 -3.52 7.36 -10.65
C ILE A 38 -4.65 8.24 -10.08
N ALA A 39 -5.88 7.73 -10.07
CA ALA A 39 -7.01 8.43 -9.49
C ALA A 39 -6.79 8.71 -8.00
N ALA A 40 -6.32 7.72 -7.24
CA ALA A 40 -6.02 7.88 -5.82
C ALA A 40 -4.92 8.91 -5.57
N VAL A 41 -3.85 8.95 -6.38
CA VAL A 41 -2.81 9.98 -6.28
C VAL A 41 -3.42 11.38 -6.44
N LEU A 42 -4.23 11.58 -7.48
CA LEU A 42 -4.87 12.88 -7.74
C LEU A 42 -5.86 13.28 -6.63
N VAL A 43 -6.66 12.34 -6.15
CA VAL A 43 -7.59 12.57 -5.05
C VAL A 43 -6.85 12.93 -3.77
N VAL A 44 -5.80 12.19 -3.41
CA VAL A 44 -4.98 12.49 -2.23
C VAL A 44 -4.34 13.87 -2.36
N PHE A 45 -3.80 14.24 -3.53
CA PHE A 45 -3.27 15.59 -3.76
C PHE A 45 -4.33 16.67 -3.51
N ALA A 46 -5.51 16.51 -4.11
CA ALA A 46 -6.57 17.50 -4.02
C ALA A 46 -7.06 17.65 -2.57
N LEU A 47 -7.24 16.55 -1.85
CA LEU A 47 -7.70 16.56 -0.47
C LEU A 47 -6.66 17.17 0.48
N THR A 48 -5.36 16.92 0.27
CA THR A 48 -4.30 17.52 1.09
C THR A 48 -4.05 18.99 0.77
N MET A 49 -4.39 19.45 -0.43
CA MET A 49 -4.33 20.87 -0.80
C MET A 49 -5.56 21.67 -0.38
N MET A 50 -6.71 21.02 -0.19
CA MET A 50 -7.93 21.70 0.23
C MET A 50 -7.75 22.27 1.65
N PRO A 51 -8.15 23.54 1.90
CA PRO A 51 -8.21 24.06 3.25
C PRO A 51 -9.23 23.23 4.02
N LEU A 52 -8.79 22.53 5.08
CA LEU A 52 -9.77 21.95 5.98
C LEU A 52 -10.54 23.12 6.62
N PRO A 53 -11.87 23.16 6.51
CA PRO A 53 -12.63 24.07 7.34
C PRO A 53 -12.31 23.73 8.81
N GLU A 54 -12.37 24.70 9.72
CA GLU A 54 -12.08 24.57 11.18
C GLU A 54 -12.96 23.52 11.92
N MET A 55 -13.62 22.64 11.18
CA MET A 55 -14.40 21.51 11.65
C MET A 55 -13.47 20.49 12.34
N THR A 56 -13.30 20.71 13.64
CA THR A 56 -13.28 19.67 14.67
C THR A 56 -12.29 18.53 14.45
N GLN A 57 -11.01 18.78 14.67
CA GLN A 57 -10.14 17.69 15.11
C GLN A 57 -10.68 17.19 16.46
N VAL A 58 -11.39 16.06 16.44
CA VAL A 58 -11.93 15.43 17.65
C VAL A 58 -10.79 14.85 18.50
N VAL A 59 -9.68 14.47 17.84
CA VAL A 59 -8.48 13.92 18.46
C VAL A 59 -7.25 14.64 17.88
N SER A 60 -6.33 15.06 18.75
CA SER A 60 -5.01 15.54 18.35
C SER A 60 -4.31 14.46 17.51
N SER A 61 -3.91 14.78 16.28
CA SER A 61 -3.27 13.87 15.29
C SER A 61 -4.17 13.04 14.38
N GLN A 62 -5.48 13.31 14.30
CA GLN A 62 -6.37 12.61 13.34
C GLN A 62 -5.86 12.70 11.88
N ASP A 63 -5.41 13.89 11.45
CA ASP A 63 -4.88 14.14 10.10
C ASP A 63 -3.71 13.18 9.75
N LYS A 64 -2.85 12.88 10.74
CA LYS A 64 -1.71 11.98 10.57
C LYS A 64 -2.14 10.54 10.28
N PHE A 65 -3.24 10.08 10.88
CA PHE A 65 -3.78 8.76 10.56
C PHE A 65 -4.38 8.71 9.17
N GLU A 66 -5.06 9.77 8.74
CA GLU A 66 -5.62 9.89 7.39
C GLU A 66 -4.51 9.84 6.34
N HIS A 67 -3.43 10.60 6.56
CA HIS A 67 -2.20 10.57 5.76
C HIS A 67 -1.58 9.17 5.69
N ALA A 68 -1.33 8.53 6.84
CA ALA A 68 -0.76 7.19 6.89
C ALA A 68 -1.63 6.15 6.16
N ILE A 69 -2.96 6.21 6.32
CA ILE A 69 -3.89 5.29 5.64
C ILE A 69 -3.91 5.55 4.13
N ALA A 70 -3.94 6.81 3.69
CA ALA A 70 -3.93 7.17 2.28
C ALA A 70 -2.67 6.63 1.58
N PHE A 71 -1.50 6.83 2.17
CA PHE A 71 -0.23 6.35 1.62
C PHE A 71 -0.08 4.82 1.68
N LEU A 72 -0.66 4.17 2.69
CA LEU A 72 -0.78 2.72 2.74
C LEU A 72 -1.60 2.19 1.55
N VAL A 73 -2.76 2.77 1.27
CA VAL A 73 -3.62 2.37 0.15
C VAL A 73 -2.93 2.60 -1.19
N LEU A 74 -2.27 3.76 -1.38
CA LEU A 74 -1.46 4.04 -2.57
C LEU A 74 -0.37 2.99 -2.76
N MET A 75 0.31 2.60 -1.68
CA MET A 75 1.35 1.59 -1.74
C MET A 75 0.80 0.20 -2.15
N LEU A 76 -0.36 -0.20 -1.63
CA LEU A 76 -1.02 -1.46 -2.00
C LEU A 76 -1.47 -1.46 -3.47
N LEU A 77 -2.12 -0.37 -3.93
CA LEU A 77 -2.56 -0.22 -5.32
C LEU A 77 -1.37 -0.21 -6.28
N GLY A 78 -0.31 0.53 -5.95
CA GLY A 78 0.91 0.58 -6.75
C GLY A 78 1.58 -0.79 -6.84
N ALA A 79 1.73 -1.49 -5.71
CA ALA A 79 2.31 -2.83 -5.69
C ALA A 79 1.52 -3.83 -6.54
N GLY A 80 0.19 -3.72 -6.58
CA GLY A 80 -0.66 -4.54 -7.44
C GLY A 80 -0.61 -4.17 -8.92
N GLY A 81 -0.53 -2.86 -9.24
CA GLY A 81 -0.45 -2.35 -10.61
C GLY A 81 0.91 -2.62 -11.29
N TRP A 82 1.99 -2.66 -10.50
CA TRP A 82 3.35 -2.94 -10.96
C TRP A 82 4.06 -3.97 -10.06
N PRO A 83 3.73 -5.26 -10.22
CA PRO A 83 4.36 -6.33 -9.44
C PRO A 83 5.87 -6.34 -9.65
N GLY A 84 6.63 -6.54 -8.56
CA GLY A 84 8.09 -6.55 -8.56
C GLY A 84 8.76 -5.16 -8.49
N ARG A 85 8.00 -4.07 -8.59
CA ARG A 85 8.55 -2.70 -8.53
C ARG A 85 8.28 -1.97 -7.23
N GLY A 86 7.75 -2.63 -6.20
CA GLY A 86 7.27 -1.91 -5.02
C GLY A 86 8.34 -1.14 -4.24
N GLY A 87 9.64 -1.49 -4.33
CA GLY A 87 10.70 -0.64 -3.79
C GLY A 87 10.79 0.72 -4.47
N ARG A 88 10.64 0.78 -5.80
CA ARG A 88 10.57 2.04 -6.55
C ARG A 88 9.30 2.83 -6.25
N ILE A 89 8.19 2.12 -6.04
CA ILE A 89 6.90 2.74 -5.68
C ILE A 89 7.00 3.35 -4.29
N ALA A 90 7.60 2.65 -3.32
CA ALA A 90 7.79 3.17 -1.97
C ALA A 90 8.63 4.46 -1.99
N VAL A 91 9.76 4.46 -2.71
CA VAL A 91 10.59 5.68 -2.87
C VAL A 91 9.81 6.79 -3.57
N GLY A 92 9.07 6.47 -4.64
CA GLY A 92 8.25 7.45 -5.37
C GLY A 92 7.14 8.04 -4.51
N LEU A 93 6.48 7.23 -3.68
CA LEU A 93 5.45 7.70 -2.74
C LEU A 93 6.07 8.54 -1.63
N SER A 94 7.21 8.16 -1.04
CA SER A 94 7.89 9.01 -0.05
C SER A 94 8.31 10.37 -0.63
N ALA A 95 8.78 10.40 -1.88
CA ALA A 95 9.09 11.65 -2.58
C ALA A 95 7.82 12.47 -2.89
N TYR A 96 6.71 11.79 -3.18
CA TYR A 96 5.42 12.43 -3.42
C TYR A 96 4.84 13.06 -2.15
N GLY A 97 4.95 12.42 -0.98
CA GLY A 97 4.57 13.03 0.31
C GLY A 97 5.38 14.29 0.61
N LEU A 98 6.70 14.26 0.38
CA LEU A 98 7.56 15.44 0.52
C LEU A 98 7.16 16.57 -0.45
N LEU A 99 6.81 16.21 -1.70
CA LEU A 99 6.32 17.19 -2.67
C LEU A 99 5.02 17.85 -2.21
N ILE A 100 4.09 17.08 -1.62
CA ILE A 100 2.87 17.62 -1.04
C ILE A 100 3.20 18.63 0.06
N GLU A 101 4.10 18.30 0.98
CA GLU A 101 4.50 19.19 2.08
C GLU A 101 5.10 20.51 1.54
N ILE A 102 5.98 20.42 0.53
CA ILE A 102 6.55 21.61 -0.13
C ILE A 102 5.45 22.42 -0.82
N CYS A 103 4.53 21.78 -1.53
CA CYS A 103 3.40 22.45 -2.17
C CYS A 103 2.47 23.12 -1.14
N GLN A 104 2.18 22.48 0.00
CA GLN A 104 1.40 23.09 1.07
C GLN A 104 2.13 24.32 1.60
N HIS A 105 3.42 24.21 1.89
CA HIS A 105 4.21 25.32 2.43
C HIS A 105 4.34 26.50 1.45
N THR A 106 4.40 26.23 0.14
CA THR A 106 4.65 27.27 -0.88
C THR A 106 3.38 27.85 -1.49
N LEU A 107 2.34 27.03 -1.68
CA LEU A 107 1.13 27.41 -2.41
C LEU A 107 -0.05 27.72 -1.49
N THR A 108 0.04 27.39 -0.20
CA THR A 108 -1.04 27.67 0.76
C THR A 108 -0.56 28.63 1.85
N THR A 109 -1.35 29.66 2.13
CA THR A 109 -1.06 30.65 3.19
C THR A 109 -1.65 30.27 4.54
N ASN A 110 -2.56 29.29 4.57
CA ASN A 110 -3.35 28.93 5.73
C ASN A 110 -3.02 27.52 6.27
N ARG A 111 -2.13 26.76 5.61
CA ARG A 111 -1.70 25.42 6.02
C ARG A 111 -0.17 25.39 6.05
N PHE A 112 0.40 25.27 7.24
CA PHE A 112 1.84 25.05 7.37
C PHE A 112 2.12 23.59 7.07
N GLY A 113 3.03 23.30 6.15
CA GLY A 113 3.57 21.95 5.99
C GLY A 113 4.13 21.48 7.34
N ASP A 114 3.62 20.36 7.86
CA ASP A 114 4.10 19.73 9.07
C ASP A 114 5.00 18.55 8.67
N PRO A 115 6.30 18.54 9.03
CA PRO A 115 7.17 17.39 8.79
C PRO A 115 6.63 16.08 9.36
N TRP A 116 5.72 16.14 10.35
CA TRP A 116 5.04 14.96 10.86
C TRP A 116 4.08 14.30 9.87
N ASP A 117 3.54 15.03 8.90
CA ASP A 117 2.68 14.48 7.85
C ASP A 117 3.52 13.64 6.88
N TRP A 118 4.70 14.13 6.51
CA TRP A 118 5.64 13.34 5.71
C TRP A 118 6.13 12.07 6.44
N VAL A 119 6.31 12.15 7.76
CA VAL A 119 6.60 10.97 8.59
C VAL A 119 5.42 9.99 8.56
N ALA A 120 4.19 10.47 8.72
CA ALA A 120 2.99 9.64 8.68
C ALA A 120 2.82 8.94 7.32
N ASP A 121 3.02 9.67 6.23
CA ASP A 121 3.04 9.15 4.86
C ASP A 121 4.07 8.02 4.72
N SER A 122 5.29 8.27 5.18
CA SER A 122 6.39 7.30 5.13
C SER A 122 6.11 6.04 5.95
N VAL A 123 5.45 6.17 7.11
CA VAL A 123 4.99 5.03 7.92
C VAL A 123 3.92 4.23 7.17
N GLY A 124 2.94 4.91 6.55
CA GLY A 124 1.93 4.28 5.71
C GLY A 124 2.53 3.46 4.57
N VAL A 125 3.49 4.04 3.85
CA VAL A 125 4.26 3.37 2.79
C VAL A 125 5.01 2.15 3.33
N ALA A 126 5.71 2.29 4.46
CA ALA A 126 6.49 1.22 5.05
C ALA A 126 5.62 0.03 5.46
N ILE A 127 4.46 0.29 6.09
CA ILE A 127 3.48 -0.73 6.46
C ILE A 127 2.92 -1.42 5.21
N GLY A 128 2.47 -0.66 4.21
CA GLY A 128 1.97 -1.20 2.95
C GLY A 128 3.00 -2.09 2.25
N TRP A 129 4.26 -1.66 2.20
CA TRP A 129 5.35 -2.44 1.64
C TRP A 129 5.62 -3.74 2.41
N LEU A 130 5.60 -3.69 3.75
CA LEU A 130 5.76 -4.87 4.58
C LEU A 130 4.65 -5.89 4.33
N LEU A 131 3.39 -5.44 4.23
CA LEU A 131 2.24 -6.29 3.94
C LEU A 131 2.38 -6.99 2.58
N VAL A 132 2.76 -6.24 1.53
CA VAL A 132 3.03 -6.79 0.20
C VAL A 132 4.14 -7.84 0.25
N ARG A 133 5.24 -7.54 0.95
CA ARG A 133 6.37 -8.48 1.09
C ARG A 133 5.99 -9.74 1.88
N ARG A 134 5.12 -9.63 2.88
CA ARG A 134 4.63 -10.79 3.64
C ARG A 134 3.70 -11.65 2.79
N ALA A 135 2.79 -11.04 2.04
CA ALA A 135 1.91 -11.75 1.11
C ALA A 135 2.70 -12.49 0.02
N ALA A 136 3.74 -11.86 -0.54
CA ALA A 136 4.61 -12.48 -1.54
C ALA A 136 5.45 -13.63 -0.96
N ARG A 137 6.03 -13.48 0.25
CA ARG A 137 6.83 -14.52 0.90
C ARG A 137 6.01 -15.73 1.34
N GLY A 138 4.77 -15.53 1.75
CA GLY A 138 3.83 -16.62 2.00
C GLY A 138 3.61 -17.50 0.77
N GLY A 139 3.66 -16.92 -0.44
CA GLY A 139 3.57 -17.66 -1.69
C GLY A 139 4.84 -18.44 -2.06
N VAL A 140 6.03 -17.92 -1.74
CA VAL A 140 7.33 -18.51 -2.13
C VAL A 140 7.81 -19.61 -1.19
N ALA A 141 7.53 -19.53 0.12
CA ALA A 141 7.88 -20.61 1.07
C ALA A 141 7.03 -21.89 0.92
N SER A 142 6.38 -22.07 -0.24
CA SER A 142 5.47 -23.18 -0.55
C SER A 142 5.58 -23.63 -2.01
N ALA A 143 6.62 -23.21 -2.72
CA ALA A 143 7.03 -23.72 -4.03
C ALA A 143 8.28 -24.57 -3.85
#